data_AF-A0A5D0Q2I7-F1
#
_entry.id   AF-A0A5D0Q2I7-F1
#
_cell.length_a   1.000
_cell.length_b   1.000
_cell.length_c   1.000
_cell.angle_alpha   90.00
_cell.angle_beta   90.00
_cell.angle_gamma   90.00
#
_symmetry.space_group_name_H-M   'P 1'
#
loop_
_entity.id
_entity.type
_entity.pdbx_description
1 polymer ?
#
loop_
_entity_poly.entity_id
_entity_poly.type
_entity_poly.pdbx_seq_one_letter_code
_entity_poly.pdbx_strand_id
1 'polypeptide(L)'
;MGGLRCVDGSYLTVTPVACTDSVGAPYEITLELHRDGAPYGSVGERCGHLLARLARGVDEARRGSRRWADPDDRFPCDEPDSELFSFRYRTRAGLGGGELRCQLRTIPVWQPGPGEWRLTRRAYVEAWGATGVGMRAVLTSAELSVFVRQLVDEAEGCLKGRDSAQKQCRGSGHGDSR
;
A
#
# COMPACT_ATOMS: atom_id res chain seq x y z
N MET A 1 4.04 2.87 -10.47
CA MET A 1 4.91 2.94 -9.30
C MET A 1 4.23 3.77 -8.23
N GLY A 2 3.67 3.10 -7.22
CA GLY A 2 3.11 3.75 -6.04
C GLY A 2 4.22 4.31 -5.15
N GLY A 3 4.40 5.63 -5.18
CA GLY A 3 5.39 6.30 -4.35
C GLY A 3 4.80 7.50 -3.63
N LEU A 4 5.34 7.79 -2.45
CA LEU A 4 4.82 8.78 -1.52
C LEU A 4 5.88 9.85 -1.25
N ARG A 5 5.49 11.12 -1.40
CA ARG A 5 6.32 12.24 -0.97
C ARG A 5 6.19 12.39 0.54
N CYS A 6 7.33 12.33 1.23
CA CYS A 6 7.37 12.45 2.68
C CYS A 6 7.52 13.91 3.13
N VAL A 7 7.14 14.16 4.39
CA VAL A 7 7.16 15.50 5.01
C VAL A 7 8.58 16.08 5.10
N ASP A 8 9.59 15.23 5.24
CA ASP A 8 11.01 15.61 5.25
C ASP A 8 11.58 15.87 3.84
N GLY A 9 10.76 15.78 2.79
CA GLY A 9 11.15 15.95 1.40
C GLY A 9 11.76 14.70 0.75
N SER A 10 11.85 13.58 1.46
CA SER A 10 12.23 12.29 0.86
C SER A 10 11.08 11.68 0.04
N TYR A 11 11.40 10.68 -0.77
CA TYR A 11 10.42 9.91 -1.55
C TYR A 11 10.47 8.44 -1.16
N LEU A 12 9.35 7.91 -0.69
CA LEU A 12 9.17 6.50 -0.35
C LEU A 12 8.54 5.77 -1.54
N THR A 13 9.27 4.87 -2.18
CA THR A 13 8.73 3.94 -3.17
C THR A 13 8.34 2.64 -2.47
N VAL A 14 7.14 2.14 -2.75
CA VAL A 14 6.66 0.85 -2.24
C VAL A 14 6.37 -0.05 -3.43
N THR A 15 7.07 -1.17 -3.52
CA THR A 15 7.00 -2.08 -4.66
C THR A 15 6.50 -3.45 -4.23
N PRO A 16 5.37 -3.95 -4.77
CA PRO A 16 4.97 -5.33 -4.58
C PRO A 16 5.96 -6.30 -5.24
N VAL A 17 6.39 -7.30 -4.49
CA VAL A 17 7.27 -8.37 -4.98
C VAL A 17 6.64 -9.72 -4.65
N ALA A 18 6.52 -10.58 -5.66
CA ALA A 18 6.02 -11.93 -5.47
C ALA A 18 7.10 -12.83 -4.85
N CYS A 19 6.76 -13.53 -3.77
CA CYS A 19 7.59 -14.62 -3.29
C CYS A 19 7.18 -15.90 -4.01
N THR A 20 8.18 -16.62 -4.49
CA THR A 20 8.01 -17.85 -5.26
C THR A 20 8.37 -19.07 -4.44
N ASP A 21 7.63 -20.16 -4.63
CA ASP A 21 7.99 -21.45 -4.08
C ASP A 21 9.21 -22.07 -4.79
N SER A 22 9.60 -23.28 -4.38
CA SER A 22 10.74 -24.00 -4.97
C SER A 22 10.57 -24.34 -6.46
N VAL A 23 9.36 -24.28 -7.00
CA VAL A 23 9.06 -24.48 -8.44
C VAL A 23 8.80 -23.15 -9.18
N GLY A 24 9.13 -22.03 -8.53
CA GLY A 24 9.02 -20.68 -9.08
C GLY A 24 7.59 -20.13 -9.14
N ALA A 25 6.62 -20.76 -8.46
CA ALA A 25 5.23 -20.32 -8.48
C ALA A 25 5.01 -19.20 -7.45
N PRO A 26 4.51 -18.03 -7.87
CA PRO A 26 4.24 -16.96 -6.94
C PRO A 26 3.04 -17.33 -6.05
N TYR A 27 3.22 -17.28 -4.73
CA TYR A 27 2.17 -17.68 -3.77
C TYR A 27 1.80 -16.58 -2.78
N GLU A 28 2.67 -15.57 -2.63
CA GLU A 28 2.42 -14.43 -1.76
C GLU A 28 3.07 -13.16 -2.29
N ILE A 29 2.64 -12.02 -1.76
CA ILE A 29 3.19 -10.71 -2.03
C ILE A 29 3.84 -10.19 -0.76
N THR A 30 5.07 -9.70 -0.91
CA THR A 30 5.78 -8.83 0.04
C THR A 30 5.92 -7.44 -0.57
N LEU A 31 6.22 -6.43 0.26
CA LEU A 31 6.45 -5.07 -0.18
C LEU A 31 7.90 -4.69 0.08
N GLU A 32 8.62 -4.32 -0.97
CA GLU A 32 9.92 -3.70 -0.86
C GLU A 32 9.77 -2.18 -0.73
N LEU A 33 10.53 -1.60 0.20
CA LEU A 33 10.55 -0.18 0.49
C LEU A 33 11.87 0.39 0.01
N HIS A 34 11.81 1.49 -0.73
CA HIS A 34 12.99 2.25 -1.13
C HIS A 34 12.83 3.71 -0.72
N ARG A 35 13.90 4.29 -0.16
CA ARG A 35 14.00 5.72 0.16
C ARG A 35 14.88 6.38 -0.88
N ASP A 36 14.31 7.31 -1.64
CA ASP A 36 15.05 8.07 -2.67
C ASP A 36 15.81 7.13 -3.63
N GLY A 37 15.23 5.96 -3.91
CA GLY A 37 15.82 4.89 -4.74
C GLY A 37 16.74 3.91 -4.01
N ALA A 38 17.17 4.18 -2.78
CA ALA A 38 17.99 3.26 -2.00
C ALA A 38 17.13 2.23 -1.23
N PRO A 39 17.55 0.95 -1.15
CA PRO A 39 16.84 -0.05 -0.36
C PRO A 39 16.67 0.38 1.09
N TYR A 40 15.44 0.32 1.59
CA TYR A 40 15.07 0.84 2.89
C TYR A 40 14.50 -0.25 3.81
N GLY A 41 13.77 -1.22 3.25
CA GLY A 41 13.30 -2.39 3.98
C GLY A 41 12.41 -3.31 3.14
N SER A 42 11.99 -4.42 3.73
CA SER A 42 10.95 -5.29 3.18
C SER A 42 9.92 -5.57 4.27
N VAL A 43 8.63 -5.60 3.91
CA VAL A 43 7.51 -5.73 4.85
C VAL A 43 6.37 -6.57 4.27
N GLY A 44 5.51 -7.07 5.18
CA GLY A 44 4.18 -7.54 4.81
C GLY A 44 4.17 -8.86 4.06
N GLU A 45 4.45 -9.97 4.74
CA GLU A 45 4.14 -11.31 4.21
C GLU A 45 2.63 -11.44 4.00
N ARG A 46 2.22 -11.95 2.82
CA ARG A 46 0.82 -12.25 2.47
C ARG A 46 -0.11 -11.02 2.54
N CYS A 47 0.41 -9.82 2.28
CA CYS A 47 -0.35 -8.58 2.40
C CYS A 47 -1.33 -8.31 1.24
N GLY A 48 -1.26 -9.05 0.12
CA GLY A 48 -2.07 -8.78 -1.07
C GLY A 48 -3.57 -8.72 -0.82
N HIS A 49 -4.14 -9.66 -0.04
CA HIS A 49 -5.56 -9.62 0.30
C HIS A 49 -5.92 -8.41 1.18
N LEU A 50 -5.02 -8.01 2.10
CA LEU A 50 -5.22 -6.85 2.96
C LEU A 50 -5.21 -5.54 2.15
N LEU A 51 -4.30 -5.43 1.16
CA LEU A 51 -4.25 -4.29 0.23
C LEU A 51 -5.54 -4.20 -0.61
N ALA A 52 -5.99 -5.31 -1.19
CA ALA A 52 -7.24 -5.34 -1.95
C ALA A 52 -8.45 -4.96 -1.11
N ARG A 53 -8.53 -5.48 0.13
CA ARG A 53 -9.59 -5.12 1.08
C ARG A 53 -9.56 -3.63 1.42
N LEU A 54 -8.37 -3.06 1.62
CA LEU A 54 -8.18 -1.65 1.92
C LEU A 54 -8.59 -0.76 0.74
N ALA A 55 -8.14 -1.07 -0.48
CA ALA A 55 -8.51 -0.32 -1.69
C ALA A 55 -10.03 -0.21 -1.83
N ARG A 56 -10.73 -1.35 -1.73
CA ARG A 56 -12.19 -1.38 -1.78
C ARG A 56 -12.82 -0.55 -0.66
N GLY A 57 -12.33 -0.69 0.56
CA GLY A 57 -12.85 0.07 1.71
C GLY A 57 -12.69 1.58 1.52
N VAL A 58 -11.54 2.06 1.04
CA VAL A 58 -11.31 3.50 0.81
C VAL A 58 -12.25 4.01 -0.27
N ASP A 59 -12.45 3.25 -1.34
CA ASP A 59 -13.34 3.61 -2.42
C ASP A 59 -14.80 3.69 -2.00
N GLU A 60 -15.26 2.72 -1.20
CA GLU A 60 -16.59 2.71 -0.61
C GLU A 60 -16.79 3.90 0.34
N ALA A 61 -15.80 4.20 1.19
CA ALA A 61 -15.84 5.34 2.10
C ALA A 61 -15.96 6.67 1.34
N ARG A 62 -15.21 6.85 0.26
CA ARG A 62 -15.24 8.06 -0.58
C ARG A 62 -16.58 8.28 -1.27
N ARG A 63 -17.18 7.21 -1.81
CA ARG A 63 -18.51 7.27 -2.48
C ARG A 63 -19.66 7.53 -1.50
N GLY A 64 -19.50 7.13 -0.24
CA GLY A 64 -20.52 7.36 0.79
C GLY A 64 -20.67 8.84 1.16
N SER A 65 -21.85 9.21 1.67
CA SER A 65 -22.16 10.54 2.19
C SER A 65 -22.06 10.61 3.73
N ARG A 66 -21.14 9.86 4.33
CA ARG A 66 -20.98 9.81 5.79
C ARG A 66 -20.51 11.17 6.33
N ARG A 67 -20.70 11.37 7.64
CA ARG A 67 -20.25 12.43 8.60
C ARG A 67 -19.26 13.53 8.14
N TRP A 68 -18.40 13.26 7.16
CA TRP A 68 -17.42 14.16 6.56
C TRP A 68 -17.92 14.74 5.24
N ALA A 69 -18.19 16.05 5.23
CA ALA A 69 -18.70 16.75 4.07
C ALA A 69 -17.75 16.65 2.87
N ASP A 70 -16.45 16.76 3.11
CA ASP A 70 -15.41 16.69 2.09
C ASP A 70 -15.03 15.23 1.78
N PRO A 71 -15.08 14.81 0.51
CA PRO A 71 -14.66 13.47 0.09
C PRO A 71 -13.25 13.09 0.53
N ASP A 72 -12.33 14.05 0.63
CA ASP A 72 -10.93 13.80 0.97
C ASP A 72 -10.69 13.51 2.46
N ASP A 73 -11.69 13.78 3.30
CA ASP A 73 -11.72 13.41 4.71
C ASP A 73 -12.45 12.07 4.97
N ARG A 74 -12.97 11.42 3.93
CA ARG A 74 -13.71 10.15 4.05
C ARG A 74 -12.78 8.95 3.99
N PHE A 75 -12.58 8.27 5.12
CA PHE A 75 -11.76 7.07 5.24
C PHE A 75 -12.59 5.87 5.72
N PRO A 76 -12.11 4.63 5.49
CA PRO A 76 -12.61 3.46 6.19
C PRO A 76 -12.41 3.65 7.70
N CYS A 77 -13.34 3.18 8.51
CA CYS A 77 -13.41 3.40 9.96
C CYS A 77 -13.89 4.79 10.35
N ASP A 78 -14.79 4.85 11.34
CA ASP A 78 -15.36 6.10 11.87
C ASP A 78 -14.69 6.55 13.18
N GLU A 79 -13.86 5.68 13.78
CA GLU A 79 -13.11 5.98 14.99
C GLU A 79 -11.94 6.95 14.69
N PRO A 80 -11.67 7.90 15.60
CA PRO A 80 -10.46 8.70 15.54
C PRO A 80 -9.24 7.79 15.75
N ASP A 81 -8.13 8.14 15.10
CA ASP A 81 -6.83 7.49 15.29
C ASP A 81 -6.77 5.98 14.97
N SER A 82 -7.72 5.47 14.20
CA SER A 82 -7.73 4.07 13.75
C SER A 82 -6.53 3.73 12.85
N GLU A 83 -6.00 2.53 13.04
CA GLU A 83 -5.01 1.94 12.14
C GLU A 83 -5.72 1.32 10.92
N LEU A 84 -5.34 1.75 9.71
CA LEU A 84 -5.85 1.17 8.46
C LEU A 84 -5.09 -0.10 8.08
N PHE A 85 -3.78 -0.11 8.31
CA PHE A 85 -2.93 -1.29 8.16
C PHE A 85 -1.62 -1.12 8.93
N SER A 86 -1.01 -2.26 9.26
CA SER A 86 0.37 -2.34 9.76
C SER A 86 1.03 -3.58 9.18
N PHE A 87 2.06 -3.36 8.38
CA PHE A 87 2.88 -4.41 7.76
C PHE A 87 4.26 -4.39 8.39
N ARG A 88 4.68 -5.54 8.89
CA ARG A 88 5.99 -5.73 9.53
C ARG A 88 6.70 -6.91 8.88
N TYR A 89 8.02 -6.86 8.85
CA TYR A 89 8.83 -8.03 8.52
C TYR A 89 8.82 -9.05 9.66
N ARG A 90 8.69 -10.34 9.35
CA ARG A 90 8.68 -11.43 10.35
C ARG A 90 9.78 -12.46 10.04
N THR A 91 10.98 -12.31 10.62
CA THR A 91 11.93 -13.45 10.66
C THR A 91 11.79 -14.25 11.95
N ARG A 92 12.08 -15.56 11.86
CA ARG A 92 12.15 -16.48 13.01
C ARG A 92 13.24 -16.13 14.04
N ALA A 93 14.22 -15.30 13.65
CA ALA A 93 15.25 -14.75 14.53
C ALA A 93 15.24 -13.23 14.33
N GLY A 94 14.86 -12.48 15.36
CA GLY A 94 14.42 -11.09 15.24
C GLY A 94 15.47 -10.04 14.89
N LEU A 95 14.94 -8.84 14.60
CA LEU A 95 15.55 -7.52 14.39
C LEU A 95 16.51 -7.39 13.20
N GLY A 96 15.91 -7.46 12.01
CA GLY A 96 16.41 -6.89 10.78
C GLY A 96 15.26 -6.81 9.79
N GLY A 97 14.44 -5.76 9.87
CA GLY A 97 13.15 -5.74 9.18
C GLY A 97 12.46 -4.39 9.22
N GLY A 98 11.74 -4.06 8.15
CA GLY A 98 11.01 -2.80 8.05
C GLY A 98 9.63 -2.85 8.71
N GLU A 99 9.05 -1.67 8.90
CA GLU A 99 7.64 -1.48 9.21
C GLU A 99 7.04 -0.48 8.22
N LEU A 100 5.83 -0.75 7.73
CA LEU A 100 5.02 0.18 6.98
C LEU A 100 3.62 0.17 7.59
N ARG A 101 3.19 1.29 8.15
CA ARG A 101 1.86 1.41 8.78
C ARG A 101 1.12 2.63 8.28
N CYS A 102 -0.19 2.60 8.38
CA CYS A 102 -1.05 3.73 8.09
C CYS A 102 -2.02 3.96 9.24
N GLN A 103 -1.92 5.14 9.85
CA GLN A 103 -2.82 5.59 10.91
C GLN A 103 -3.65 6.76 10.44
N LEU A 104 -4.93 6.78 10.75
CA LEU A 104 -5.74 7.97 10.56
C LEU A 104 -5.43 8.95 11.67
N ARG A 105 -5.56 10.25 11.39
CA ARG A 105 -5.65 11.26 12.43
C ARG A 105 -6.71 12.26 12.09
N THR A 106 -7.44 12.70 13.11
CA THR A 106 -8.39 13.80 12.99
C THR A 106 -7.75 15.04 13.58
N ILE A 107 -7.56 16.07 12.77
CA ILE A 107 -6.86 17.30 13.17
C ILE A 107 -7.73 18.53 12.92
N PRO A 108 -7.79 19.48 13.87
CA PRO A 108 -8.41 20.77 13.64
C PRO A 108 -7.50 21.62 12.75
N VAL A 109 -8.07 22.22 11.72
CA VAL A 109 -7.39 23.12 10.79
C VAL A 109 -8.16 24.43 10.76
N TRP A 110 -7.43 25.54 10.93
CA TRP A 110 -8.00 26.86 10.80
C TRP A 110 -8.23 27.18 9.32
N GLN A 111 -9.44 27.58 8.97
CA GLN A 111 -9.77 28.03 7.62
C GLN A 111 -9.81 29.56 7.60
N PRO A 112 -8.77 30.24 7.09
CA PRO A 112 -8.66 31.70 7.19
C PRO A 112 -9.73 32.44 6.38
N GLY A 113 -10.27 31.85 5.31
CA GLY A 113 -11.32 32.47 4.50
C GLY A 113 -12.64 32.61 5.27
N PRO A 114 -13.26 31.49 5.69
CA PRO A 114 -14.47 31.52 6.52
C PRO A 114 -14.23 32.00 7.96
N GLY A 115 -12.98 31.97 8.43
CA GLY A 115 -12.64 32.31 9.82
C GLY A 115 -13.15 31.28 10.82
N GLU A 116 -13.12 29.99 10.47
CA GLU A 116 -13.62 28.92 11.33
C GLU A 116 -12.64 27.75 11.46
N TRP A 117 -12.76 27.02 12.58
CA TRP A 117 -12.06 25.76 12.77
C TRP A 117 -12.83 24.63 12.09
N ARG A 118 -12.15 23.88 11.24
CA ARG A 118 -12.70 22.68 10.62
C ARG A 118 -11.90 21.45 11.01
N LEU A 119 -12.58 20.37 11.35
CA LEU A 119 -11.94 19.07 11.49
C LEU A 119 -11.62 18.50 10.11
N THR A 120 -10.42 17.97 9.96
CA THR A 120 -9.99 17.24 8.75
C THR A 120 -9.43 15.89 9.15
N ARG A 121 -9.44 14.94 8.22
CA ARG A 121 -8.86 13.61 8.43
C ARG A 121 -7.74 13.36 7.46
N ARG A 122 -6.63 12.81 7.93
CA ARG A 122 -5.50 12.45 7.08
C ARG A 122 -4.99 11.06 7.42
N ALA A 123 -4.55 10.34 6.40
CA ALA A 123 -3.84 9.09 6.52
C ALA A 123 -2.33 9.37 6.64
N TYR A 124 -1.76 9.01 7.78
CA TYR A 124 -0.34 9.10 8.07
C TYR A 124 0.28 7.76 7.72
N VAL A 125 0.92 7.69 6.55
CA VAL A 125 1.68 6.52 6.12
C VAL A 125 3.11 6.69 6.62
N GLU A 126 3.51 5.80 7.52
CA GLU A 126 4.82 5.84 8.15
C GLU A 126 5.60 4.58 7.84
N ALA A 127 6.89 4.75 7.57
CA ALA A 127 7.79 3.65 7.28
C ALA A 127 9.02 3.72 8.18
N TRP A 128 9.50 2.57 8.64
CA TRP A 128 10.78 2.41 9.31
C TRP A 128 11.58 1.35 8.58
N GLY A 129 12.82 1.70 8.23
CA GLY A 129 13.79 0.79 7.66
C GLY A 129 14.76 0.26 8.71
N ALA A 130 15.67 -0.60 8.29
CA ALA A 130 16.69 -1.18 9.18
C ALA A 130 17.64 -0.12 9.79
N THR A 131 17.72 1.07 9.20
CA THR A 131 18.58 2.18 9.64
C THR A 131 17.96 3.02 10.77
N GLY A 132 16.69 2.79 11.13
CA GLY A 132 15.99 3.52 12.20
C GLY A 132 15.48 4.93 11.84
N VAL A 133 15.84 5.48 10.68
CA VAL A 133 15.37 6.82 10.24
C VAL A 133 13.98 6.69 9.66
N GLY A 134 12.93 7.00 10.43
CA GLY A 134 11.54 6.90 9.98
C GLY A 134 11.16 7.92 8.90
N MET A 135 10.29 7.51 7.98
CA MET A 135 9.67 8.35 6.95
C MET A 135 8.18 8.49 7.22
N ARG A 136 7.59 9.62 6.80
CA ARG A 136 6.16 9.89 6.96
C ARG A 136 5.62 10.65 5.75
N ALA A 137 4.58 10.11 5.13
CA ALA A 137 3.72 10.80 4.18
C ALA A 137 2.33 11.04 4.80
N VAL A 138 1.70 12.15 4.43
CA VAL A 138 0.37 12.53 4.91
C VAL A 138 -0.54 12.64 3.69
N LEU A 139 -1.58 11.81 3.65
CA LEU A 139 -2.43 11.64 2.49
C LEU A 139 -3.89 11.99 2.82
N THR A 140 -4.55 12.60 1.86
CA THR A 140 -6.02 12.60 1.72
C THR A 140 -6.52 11.19 1.41
N SER A 141 -7.84 10.97 1.52
CA SER A 141 -8.41 9.69 1.11
C SER A 141 -8.30 9.46 -0.41
N ALA A 142 -8.24 10.52 -1.22
CA ALA A 142 -8.02 10.44 -2.67
C ALA A 142 -6.62 9.89 -2.98
N GLU A 143 -5.61 10.51 -2.39
CA GLU A 143 -4.21 10.10 -2.57
C GLU A 143 -3.99 8.68 -2.04
N LEU A 144 -4.58 8.33 -0.89
CA LEU A 144 -4.54 6.97 -0.38
C LEU A 144 -5.22 5.97 -1.33
N SER A 145 -6.39 6.31 -1.89
CA SER A 145 -7.09 5.44 -2.87
C SER A 145 -6.21 5.18 -4.09
N VAL A 146 -5.60 6.22 -4.67
CA VAL A 146 -4.70 6.09 -5.81
C VAL A 146 -3.50 5.22 -5.47
N PHE A 147 -2.85 5.49 -4.33
CA PHE A 147 -1.68 4.73 -3.88
C PHE A 147 -1.98 3.25 -3.69
N VAL A 148 -3.04 2.90 -2.94
CA VAL A 148 -3.36 1.49 -2.65
C VAL A 148 -3.85 0.76 -3.91
N ARG A 149 -4.60 1.42 -4.81
CA ARG A 149 -5.00 0.82 -6.09
C ARG A 149 -3.79 0.47 -6.96
N GLN A 150 -2.83 1.40 -7.09
CA GLN A 150 -1.60 1.14 -7.84
C GLN A 150 -0.83 -0.05 -7.26
N LEU A 151 -0.74 -0.16 -5.93
CA LEU A 151 -0.12 -1.31 -5.28
C LEU A 151 -0.87 -2.62 -5.56
N VAL A 152 -2.21 -2.60 -5.57
CA VAL A 152 -3.01 -3.78 -5.89
C VAL A 152 -2.83 -4.20 -7.34
N ASP A 153 -2.87 -3.26 -8.28
CA ASP A 153 -2.70 -3.54 -9.70
C ASP A 153 -1.30 -4.13 -9.99
N GLU A 154 -0.27 -3.55 -9.39
CA GLU A 154 1.11 -4.06 -9.49
C GLU A 154 1.24 -5.46 -8.87
N ALA A 155 0.68 -5.68 -7.67
CA ALA A 155 0.67 -6.97 -6.98
C ALA A 155 -0.06 -8.06 -7.80
N GLU A 156 -1.22 -7.74 -8.37
CA GLU A 156 -1.94 -8.65 -9.26
C GLU A 156 -1.15 -8.96 -10.53
N GLY A 157 -0.44 -7.98 -11.09
CA GLY A 157 0.48 -8.16 -12.20
C GLY A 157 1.59 -9.16 -11.88
N CYS A 158 2.20 -9.05 -10.70
CA CYS A 158 3.22 -9.98 -10.23
C CYS A 158 2.70 -11.42 -10.11
N LEU A 159 1.45 -11.60 -9.65
CA LEU A 159 0.83 -12.92 -9.55
C LEU A 159 0.41 -13.50 -10.91
N LYS A 160 -0.06 -12.64 -11.84
CA LYS A 160 -0.56 -13.05 -13.18
C LYS A 160 0.54 -13.32 -14.21
N GLY A 161 1.75 -12.79 -14.03
CA GLY A 161 2.87 -12.89 -14.99
C GLY A 161 3.25 -14.31 -15.43
N ARG A 162 2.81 -15.36 -14.72
CA ARG A 162 3.01 -16.76 -15.10
C ARG A 162 1.86 -17.41 -15.87
N ASP A 163 0.61 -16.96 -15.73
CA ASP A 163 -0.52 -17.53 -16.48
C ASP A 163 -0.33 -17.34 -18.00
N SER A 164 0.31 -16.24 -18.39
CA SER A 164 0.65 -15.93 -19.78
C SER A 164 1.83 -16.77 -20.30
N ALA A 165 2.88 -16.94 -19.49
CA ALA A 165 4.07 -17.73 -19.86
C ALA A 165 3.76 -19.25 -19.90
N GLN A 166 2.90 -19.74 -19.01
CA GLN A 166 2.52 -21.15 -18.96
C GLN A 166 1.51 -21.53 -20.07
N LYS A 167 0.66 -20.59 -20.52
CA LYS A 167 -0.17 -20.78 -21.72
C LYS A 167 0.65 -20.84 -23.01
N GLN A 168 1.75 -20.09 -23.12
CA GLN A 168 2.64 -20.15 -24.30
C GLN A 168 3.40 -21.48 -24.39
N CYS A 169 3.87 -22.04 -23.28
CA CYS A 169 4.58 -23.34 -23.30
C CYS A 169 3.67 -24.56 -23.51
N ARG A 170 2.35 -24.44 -23.38
CA ARG A 170 1.39 -25.50 -23.71
C ARG A 170 0.89 -25.47 -25.16
N GLY A 171 1.26 -24.45 -25.94
CA GLY A 171 0.78 -24.25 -27.32
C GLY A 171 1.62 -24.92 -28.42
N SER A 172 2.80 -25.45 -28.14
CA SER A 172 3.66 -26.12 -29.13
C SER A 172 3.50 -27.64 -29.07
N GLY A 173 2.27 -28.12 -29.18
CA GLY A 173 1.98 -29.52 -29.44
C GLY A 173 2.21 -29.83 -30.92
N HIS A 174 3.30 -30.52 -31.19
CA HIS A 174 3.71 -31.07 -32.47
C HIS A 174 2.53 -31.82 -33.14
N GLY A 175 1.95 -31.22 -34.17
CA GLY A 175 1.01 -31.89 -35.06
C GLY A 175 1.80 -32.65 -36.11
N ASP A 176 2.21 -33.87 -35.78
CA ASP A 176 2.75 -34.82 -36.73
C ASP A 176 1.88 -36.07 -36.69
N SER A 177 1.25 -36.39 -37.82
CA SER A 177 0.64 -37.67 -38.24
C SER A 177 -0.67 -37.48 -39.02
N ARG A 178 -0.59 -37.42 -40.35
CA ARG A 178 -0.96 -38.51 -41.28
C ARG A 178 -1.00 -38.04 -42.72
#